data_AF-D5MSS6-F1
#
_entry.id   AF-D5MSS6-F1
#
_cell.length_a   1.000
_cell.length_b   1.000
_cell.length_c   1.000
_cell.angle_alpha   90.00
_cell.angle_beta   90.00
_cell.angle_gamma   90.00
#
_symmetry.space_group_name_H-M   'P 1'
#
loop_
_entity.id
_entity.type
_entity.pdbx_description
1 polymer ?
#
loop_
_entity_poly.entity_id
_entity_poly.type
_entity_poly.pdbx_seq_one_letter_code
_entity_poly.pdbx_strand_id
1 'polypeptide(L)'
;MAHIHDRDGFFIAPAPMYETYKNAFLDALYEHKQEVLIPYKGQINRGFEVPLTVTHEEKDYPFRMIILYDHGLFARKRRTFENRIEKTRFAFADLETKLNRYKLKTEAAIDKACESILAKYHTEDFFQYRIKNDPIVTYKNAKRGRTPKGKEPEKVAVAKDHFSVELVFNETAFEDALYRCGYYPLITNKPQKDLSIEEAMMAHKNQYKSEHTNRRAKSSYSLEPIYLQTPERIEALLLLFKVALQVIVLIERTARKNVTERNRGLDEFMPNRKDVRNPKTEYLLREFEYIVKGEMVLLDGQSYGFVSKLNDLQRDILSILEVPQECYTYEHLFDTS
;
A
#
# COMPACT_ATOMS: atom_id res chain seq x y z
N MET A 1 -20.30 7.30 2.94
CA MET A 1 -21.05 6.79 1.77
C MET A 1 -22.43 7.42 1.71
N ALA A 2 -23.25 7.26 2.76
CA ALA A 2 -24.56 7.93 2.92
C ALA A 2 -24.52 9.44 2.59
N HIS A 3 -23.66 10.20 3.27
CA HIS A 3 -23.47 11.65 3.02
C HIS A 3 -23.20 12.04 1.56
N ILE A 4 -22.49 11.19 0.79
CA ILE A 4 -22.19 11.43 -0.63
C ILE A 4 -23.43 11.12 -1.46
N HIS A 5 -24.08 9.99 -1.19
CA HIS A 5 -25.29 9.56 -1.87
C HIS A 5 -26.45 10.55 -1.68
N ASP A 6 -26.67 11.05 -0.45
CA ASP A 6 -27.74 12.02 -0.16
C ASP A 6 -27.53 13.40 -0.80
N ARG A 7 -26.36 13.66 -1.38
CA ARG A 7 -26.04 14.89 -2.12
C ARG A 7 -25.83 14.62 -3.61
N ASP A 8 -26.43 13.55 -4.12
CA ASP A 8 -26.35 13.13 -5.53
C ASP A 8 -24.91 12.90 -6.03
N GLY A 9 -23.98 12.67 -5.12
CA GLY A 9 -22.59 12.37 -5.43
C GLY A 9 -22.41 10.89 -5.79
N PHE A 10 -21.45 10.60 -6.66
CA PHE A 10 -21.04 9.23 -6.98
C PHE A 10 -19.74 8.86 -6.28
N PHE A 11 -19.62 7.60 -5.88
CA PHE A 11 -18.38 7.08 -5.32
C PHE A 11 -18.07 5.66 -5.80
N ILE A 12 -16.79 5.34 -5.78
CA ILE A 12 -16.27 3.98 -5.79
C ILE A 12 -15.12 3.91 -4.79
N ALA A 13 -15.23 3.01 -3.82
CA ALA A 13 -14.25 2.91 -2.74
C ALA A 13 -14.06 1.45 -2.31
N PRO A 14 -12.88 1.07 -1.80
CA PRO A 14 -12.71 -0.22 -1.14
C PRO A 14 -13.70 -0.39 0.00
N ALA A 15 -14.26 -1.59 0.17
CA ALA A 15 -15.12 -1.85 1.32
C ALA A 15 -14.30 -1.74 2.61
N PRO A 16 -14.79 -0.99 3.62
CA PRO A 16 -14.15 -0.98 4.92
C PRO A 16 -14.32 -2.38 5.52
N MET A 17 -13.23 -3.10 5.78
CA MET A 17 -13.23 -4.51 6.21
C MET A 17 -13.66 -4.68 7.69
N TYR A 18 -14.69 -3.94 8.11
CA TYR A 18 -15.42 -4.19 9.36
C TYR A 18 -16.21 -5.48 9.23
N GLU A 19 -16.61 -6.05 10.37
CA GLU A 19 -17.22 -7.37 10.46
C GLU A 19 -18.46 -7.55 9.55
N THR A 20 -19.34 -6.55 9.51
CA THR A 20 -20.54 -6.57 8.64
C THR A 20 -20.20 -6.67 7.16
N TYR A 21 -19.32 -5.81 6.66
CA TYR A 21 -18.88 -5.82 5.26
C TYR A 21 -18.03 -7.05 4.92
N LYS A 22 -17.23 -7.53 5.89
CA LYS A 22 -16.43 -8.73 5.75
C LYS A 22 -17.32 -9.95 5.58
N ASN A 23 -18.37 -10.09 6.38
CA ASN A 23 -19.32 -11.19 6.26
C ASN A 23 -20.05 -11.13 4.91
N ALA A 24 -20.61 -9.98 4.54
CA ALA A 24 -21.24 -9.80 3.23
C ALA A 24 -20.30 -10.12 2.05
N PHE A 25 -19.02 -9.76 2.15
CA PHE A 25 -18.00 -10.12 1.17
C PHE A 25 -17.73 -11.62 1.11
N LEU A 26 -17.59 -12.27 2.26
CA LEU A 26 -17.33 -13.71 2.33
C LEU A 26 -18.53 -14.51 1.81
N ASP A 27 -19.75 -14.16 2.23
CA ASP A 27 -20.99 -14.79 1.76
C ASP A 27 -21.11 -14.67 0.25
N ALA A 28 -20.89 -13.47 -0.29
CA ALA A 28 -20.87 -13.23 -1.74
C ALA A 28 -19.82 -14.09 -2.46
N LEU A 29 -18.64 -14.25 -1.87
CA LEU A 29 -17.57 -15.08 -2.43
C LEU A 29 -17.89 -16.58 -2.37
N TYR A 30 -18.66 -17.05 -1.40
CA TYR A 30 -19.07 -18.46 -1.34
C TYR A 30 -20.28 -18.78 -2.24
N GLU A 31 -21.17 -17.80 -2.43
CA GLU A 31 -22.43 -18.01 -3.14
C GLU A 31 -22.39 -17.64 -4.63
N HIS A 32 -21.35 -16.93 -5.10
CA HIS A 32 -21.26 -16.52 -6.49
C HIS A 32 -21.24 -17.73 -7.45
N LYS A 33 -22.04 -17.64 -8.51
CA LYS A 33 -22.17 -18.70 -9.52
C LYS A 33 -21.33 -18.48 -10.76
N GLN A 34 -20.96 -17.22 -11.01
CA GLN A 34 -20.29 -16.80 -12.23
C GLN A 34 -19.36 -15.62 -11.95
N GLU A 35 -18.26 -15.57 -12.71
CA GLU A 35 -17.32 -14.46 -12.73
C GLU A 35 -17.21 -13.92 -14.15
N VAL A 36 -17.12 -12.61 -14.28
CA VAL A 36 -16.74 -11.92 -15.52
C VAL A 36 -15.23 -11.96 -15.65
N LEU A 37 -14.74 -12.37 -16.82
CA LEU A 37 -13.33 -12.35 -17.17
C LEU A 37 -12.96 -10.99 -17.76
N ILE A 38 -11.92 -10.36 -17.22
CA ILE A 38 -11.52 -8.99 -17.55
C ILE A 38 -10.06 -8.97 -17.99
N PRO A 39 -9.78 -8.86 -19.31
CA PRO A 39 -8.42 -8.75 -19.83
C PRO A 39 -7.73 -7.47 -19.36
N TYR A 40 -6.54 -7.59 -18.78
CA TYR A 40 -5.75 -6.44 -18.35
C TYR A 40 -4.26 -6.75 -18.38
N LYS A 41 -3.48 -5.98 -19.16
CA LYS A 41 -2.01 -6.10 -19.27
C LYS A 41 -1.52 -7.54 -19.53
N GLY A 42 -2.17 -8.25 -20.46
CA GLY A 42 -1.79 -9.63 -20.83
C GLY A 42 -2.16 -10.69 -19.78
N GLN A 43 -2.97 -10.33 -18.78
CA GLN A 43 -3.53 -11.23 -17.78
C GLN A 43 -5.05 -11.18 -17.82
N ILE A 44 -5.71 -12.19 -17.26
CA ILE A 44 -7.16 -12.23 -17.09
C ILE A 44 -7.46 -12.04 -15.60
N ASN A 45 -8.02 -10.87 -15.26
CA ASN A 45 -8.65 -10.66 -13.96
C ASN A 45 -10.07 -11.23 -13.97
N ARG A 46 -10.64 -11.35 -12.78
CA ARG A 46 -11.97 -11.93 -12.59
C ARG A 46 -12.76 -11.01 -11.67
N GLY A 47 -14.07 -10.95 -11.85
CA GLY A 47 -14.89 -10.18 -10.94
C GLY A 47 -16.37 -10.49 -11.08
N PHE A 48 -17.11 -10.19 -10.03
CA PHE A 48 -18.55 -10.34 -9.99
C PHE A 48 -19.11 -9.22 -9.10
N GLU A 49 -20.43 -9.06 -9.10
CA GLU A 49 -21.07 -8.07 -8.26
C GLU A 49 -22.30 -8.64 -7.58
N VAL A 50 -22.57 -8.12 -6.38
CA VAL A 50 -23.76 -8.44 -5.58
C VAL A 50 -24.39 -7.14 -5.08
N PRO A 51 -25.72 -7.11 -4.87
CA PRO A 51 -26.36 -6.00 -4.18
C PRO A 51 -25.86 -5.93 -2.73
N LEU A 52 -25.69 -4.72 -2.22
CA LEU A 52 -25.31 -4.46 -0.83
C LEU A 52 -26.21 -3.38 -0.25
N THR A 53 -26.99 -3.71 0.77
CA THR A 53 -27.75 -2.72 1.52
C THR A 53 -26.95 -2.28 2.74
N VAL A 54 -26.78 -0.97 2.91
CA VAL A 54 -26.12 -0.38 4.08
C VAL A 54 -27.13 0.48 4.82
N THR A 55 -27.40 0.17 6.09
CA THR A 55 -28.27 0.99 6.95
C THR A 55 -27.45 2.05 7.67
N HIS A 56 -27.90 3.31 7.62
CA HIS A 56 -27.32 4.42 8.36
C HIS A 56 -28.42 5.40 8.76
N GLU A 57 -28.46 5.81 10.03
CA GLU A 57 -29.50 6.71 10.57
C GLU A 57 -30.93 6.26 10.20
N GLU A 58 -31.22 4.96 10.40
CA GLU A 58 -32.51 4.31 10.09
C GLU A 58 -32.93 4.34 8.61
N LYS A 59 -32.02 4.76 7.72
CA LYS A 59 -32.22 4.75 6.27
C LYS A 59 -31.37 3.67 5.61
N ASP A 60 -32.00 2.92 4.72
CA ASP A 60 -31.33 1.90 3.92
C ASP A 60 -30.81 2.50 2.62
N TYR A 61 -29.54 2.24 2.35
CA TYR A 61 -28.87 2.69 1.14
C TYR A 61 -28.54 1.50 0.24
N PRO A 62 -29.13 1.42 -0.97
CA PRO A 62 -28.83 0.37 -1.92
C PRO A 62 -27.53 0.70 -2.66
N PHE A 63 -26.50 -0.07 -2.38
CA PHE A 63 -25.21 -0.02 -3.06
C PHE A 63 -24.95 -1.32 -3.82
N ARG A 64 -23.88 -1.30 -4.61
CA ARG A 64 -23.32 -2.48 -5.29
C ARG A 64 -21.99 -2.79 -4.66
N MET A 65 -21.76 -4.07 -4.34
CA MET A 65 -20.44 -4.56 -4.01
C MET A 65 -19.86 -5.27 -5.23
N ILE A 66 -18.82 -4.69 -5.82
CA ILE A 66 -18.07 -5.24 -6.94
C ILE A 66 -16.84 -5.93 -6.38
N ILE A 67 -16.76 -7.25 -6.51
CA ILE A 67 -15.66 -8.06 -6.01
C ILE A 67 -14.74 -8.38 -7.17
N LEU A 68 -13.46 -8.05 -7.02
CA LEU A 68 -12.45 -8.20 -8.05
C LEU A 68 -11.31 -9.08 -7.56
N TYR A 69 -10.82 -9.94 -8.44
CA TYR A 69 -9.60 -10.72 -8.25
C TYR A 69 -8.42 -10.03 -8.92
N ASP A 70 -7.35 -9.78 -8.15
CA ASP A 70 -6.09 -9.24 -8.65
C ASP A 70 -4.92 -10.20 -8.37
N HIS A 71 -4.21 -10.58 -9.44
CA HIS A 71 -3.07 -11.50 -9.38
C HIS A 71 -1.90 -10.95 -8.55
N GLY A 72 -1.65 -9.64 -8.61
CA GLY A 72 -0.59 -9.00 -7.82
C GLY A 72 -0.89 -9.02 -6.33
N LEU A 73 -2.16 -8.74 -5.98
CA LEU A 73 -2.65 -8.83 -4.61
C LEU A 73 -2.58 -10.27 -4.09
N PHE A 74 -2.98 -11.25 -4.90
CA PHE A 74 -2.87 -12.67 -4.58
C PHE A 74 -1.42 -13.06 -4.26
N ALA A 75 -0.49 -12.80 -5.19
CA ALA A 75 0.92 -13.15 -5.03
C ALA A 75 1.54 -12.51 -3.76
N ARG A 76 1.23 -11.24 -3.49
CA ARG A 76 1.70 -10.55 -2.29
C ARG A 76 1.15 -11.16 -1.00
N LYS A 77 -0.15 -11.43 -0.94
CA LYS A 77 -0.80 -12.00 0.25
C LYS A 77 -0.35 -13.44 0.50
N ARG A 78 -0.29 -14.26 -0.55
CA ARG A 78 0.22 -15.63 -0.50
C ARG A 78 1.63 -15.69 0.11
N ARG A 79 2.57 -14.90 -0.43
CA ARG A 79 3.94 -14.84 0.11
C ARG A 79 3.96 -14.40 1.57
N THR A 80 3.06 -13.51 1.98
CA THR A 80 2.94 -13.06 3.37
C THR A 80 2.47 -14.19 4.29
N PHE A 81 1.49 -14.98 3.86
CA PHE A 81 1.01 -16.13 4.61
C PHE A 81 2.05 -17.23 4.72
N GLU A 82 2.67 -17.63 3.60
CA GLU A 82 3.74 -18.63 3.58
C GLU A 82 4.89 -18.23 4.54
N ASN A 83 5.31 -16.97 4.50
CA ASN A 83 6.33 -16.47 5.43
C ASN A 83 5.91 -16.51 6.91
N ARG A 84 4.63 -16.27 7.23
CA ARG A 84 4.13 -16.33 8.61
C ARG A 84 4.06 -17.77 9.12
N ILE A 85 3.63 -18.69 8.26
CA ILE A 85 3.58 -20.13 8.55
C ILE A 85 4.98 -20.66 8.84
N GLU A 86 5.95 -20.36 7.97
CA GLU A 86 7.34 -20.79 8.17
C GLU A 86 7.96 -20.22 9.45
N LYS A 87 7.72 -18.94 9.75
CA LYS A 87 8.18 -18.34 11.00
C LYS A 87 7.53 -18.96 12.24
N THR A 88 6.27 -19.35 12.15
CA THR A 88 5.55 -20.02 13.23
C THR A 88 6.13 -21.41 13.47
N ARG A 89 6.31 -22.20 12.42
CA ARG A 89 6.96 -23.52 12.51
C ARG A 89 8.35 -23.44 13.13
N PHE A 90 9.17 -22.48 12.68
CA PHE A 90 10.50 -22.24 13.24
C PHE A 90 10.44 -21.87 14.73
N ALA A 91 9.50 -21.00 15.13
CA ALA A 91 9.34 -20.58 16.51
C ALA A 91 8.88 -21.73 17.42
N PHE A 92 8.01 -22.62 16.93
CA PHE A 92 7.61 -23.83 17.67
C PHE A 92 8.77 -24.84 17.79
N ALA A 93 9.56 -25.04 16.73
CA ALA A 93 10.76 -25.87 16.78
C ALA A 93 11.78 -25.32 17.79
N ASP A 94 12.01 -24.00 17.82
CA ASP A 94 12.87 -23.35 18.81
C ASP A 94 12.29 -23.46 20.23
N LEU A 95 10.97 -23.32 20.40
CA LEU A 95 10.29 -23.52 21.68
C LEU A 95 10.52 -24.94 22.22
N GLU A 96 10.41 -25.95 21.36
CA GLU A 96 10.61 -27.36 21.71
C GLU A 96 12.00 -27.60 22.32
N THR A 97 13.05 -26.98 21.76
CA THR A 97 14.42 -27.09 22.32
C THR A 97 14.57 -26.48 23.73
N LYS A 98 13.66 -25.57 24.11
CA LYS A 98 13.66 -24.83 25.37
C LYS A 98 12.69 -25.40 26.41
N LEU A 99 11.84 -26.37 26.04
CA LEU A 99 10.88 -26.99 26.95
C LEU A 99 11.56 -27.65 28.15
N ASN A 100 10.82 -27.75 29.24
CA ASN A 100 11.23 -28.35 30.51
C ASN A 100 12.42 -27.66 31.21
N ARG A 101 12.80 -26.45 30.74
CA ARG A 101 13.91 -25.64 31.27
C ARG A 101 13.43 -24.25 31.70
N TYR A 102 14.16 -23.64 32.64
CA TYR A 102 13.91 -22.28 33.15
C TYR A 102 12.43 -22.01 33.48
N LYS A 103 11.77 -21.16 32.69
CA LYS A 103 10.37 -20.71 32.86
C LYS A 103 9.34 -21.62 32.18
N LEU A 104 9.76 -22.57 31.34
CA LEU A 104 8.90 -23.48 30.58
C LEU A 104 8.85 -24.87 31.26
N LYS A 105 8.36 -24.91 32.50
CA LYS A 105 8.28 -26.15 33.30
C LYS A 105 6.86 -26.51 33.71
N THR A 106 5.89 -25.67 33.39
CA THR A 106 4.49 -25.86 33.72
C THR A 106 3.68 -25.75 32.45
N GLU A 107 2.59 -26.50 32.37
CA GLU A 107 1.67 -26.47 31.24
C GLU A 107 1.21 -25.04 30.93
N ALA A 108 0.73 -24.29 31.93
CA ALA A 108 0.27 -22.92 31.76
C ALA A 108 1.33 -21.94 31.20
N ALA A 109 2.62 -22.15 31.54
CA ALA A 109 3.69 -21.31 31.01
C ALA A 109 4.04 -21.67 29.57
N ILE A 110 3.93 -22.95 29.20
CA ILE A 110 4.13 -23.45 27.84
C ILE A 110 2.97 -23.01 26.95
N ASP A 111 1.74 -23.16 27.44
CA ASP A 111 0.50 -22.74 26.77
C ASP A 111 0.55 -21.26 26.40
N LYS A 112 0.82 -20.39 27.38
CA LYS A 112 1.00 -18.95 27.13
C LYS A 112 2.11 -18.64 26.11
N ALA A 113 3.18 -19.43 26.09
CA ALA A 113 4.24 -19.26 25.11
C ALA A 113 3.77 -19.65 23.71
N CYS A 114 3.04 -20.76 23.56
CA CYS A 114 2.42 -21.20 22.30
C CYS A 114 1.43 -20.16 21.78
N GLU A 115 0.49 -19.70 22.61
CA GLU A 115 -0.46 -18.63 22.25
C GLU A 115 0.26 -17.36 21.79
N SER A 116 1.32 -16.95 22.51
CA SER A 116 2.08 -15.75 22.14
C SER A 116 2.79 -15.87 20.79
N ILE A 117 3.23 -17.08 20.40
CA ILE A 117 3.83 -17.33 19.10
C ILE A 117 2.77 -17.21 18.01
N LEU A 118 1.61 -17.85 18.18
CA LEU A 118 0.53 -17.80 17.22
C LEU A 118 0.03 -16.36 17.02
N ALA A 119 -0.17 -15.62 18.11
CA ALA A 119 -0.59 -14.21 18.09
C ALA A 119 0.45 -13.29 17.43
N LYS A 120 1.73 -13.51 17.70
CA LYS A 120 2.83 -12.72 17.11
C LYS A 120 2.87 -12.84 15.58
N TYR A 121 2.58 -14.02 15.04
CA TYR A 121 2.63 -14.27 13.61
C TYR A 121 1.25 -14.21 12.92
N HIS A 122 0.16 -14.03 13.68
CA HIS A 122 -1.22 -14.04 13.21
C HIS A 122 -1.55 -15.34 12.45
N THR A 123 -1.41 -16.46 13.14
CA THR A 123 -1.57 -17.82 12.58
C THR A 123 -2.48 -18.73 13.41
N GLU A 124 -3.26 -18.15 14.31
CA GLU A 124 -4.24 -18.83 15.18
C GLU A 124 -5.23 -19.67 14.37
N ASP A 125 -5.67 -19.15 13.21
CA ASP A 125 -6.62 -19.85 12.34
C ASP A 125 -6.01 -21.05 11.61
N PHE A 126 -4.67 -21.12 11.51
CA PHE A 126 -3.96 -22.13 10.70
C PHE A 126 -3.31 -23.23 11.53
N PHE A 127 -3.15 -23.02 12.84
CA PHE A 127 -2.46 -23.96 13.70
C PHE A 127 -3.25 -24.23 14.96
N GLN A 128 -3.29 -25.51 15.32
CA GLN A 128 -3.68 -25.98 16.64
C GLN A 128 -2.46 -26.62 17.29
N TYR A 129 -2.37 -26.63 18.61
CA TYR A 129 -1.32 -27.36 19.30
C TYR A 129 -1.89 -28.20 20.42
N ARG A 130 -1.16 -29.26 20.78
CA ARG A 130 -1.47 -30.13 21.90
C ARG A 130 -0.25 -30.27 22.78
N ILE A 131 -0.39 -29.96 24.06
CA ILE A 131 0.65 -30.19 25.07
C ILE A 131 0.46 -31.60 25.61
N LYS A 132 1.51 -32.43 25.59
CA LYS A 132 1.52 -33.76 26.22
C LYS A 132 2.47 -33.72 27.40
N ASN A 133 2.08 -34.33 28.53
CA ASN A 133 2.93 -34.50 29.69
C ASN A 133 3.23 -35.99 29.88
N ASP A 134 4.50 -36.35 29.77
CA ASP A 134 5.01 -37.71 29.97
C ASP A 134 6.00 -37.72 31.15
N PRO A 135 5.52 -37.83 32.40
CA PRO A 135 6.37 -37.67 33.57
C PRO A 135 7.55 -38.64 33.58
N ILE A 136 8.76 -38.11 33.82
CA ILE A 136 9.99 -38.89 33.93
C ILE A 136 10.35 -39.11 35.39
N VAL A 137 10.75 -40.34 35.73
CA VAL A 137 11.23 -40.66 37.07
C VAL A 137 12.69 -40.26 37.20
N THR A 138 12.97 -39.33 38.11
CA THR A 138 14.32 -38.91 38.46
C THR A 138 14.64 -39.33 39.88
N TYR A 139 15.92 -39.51 40.22
CA TYR A 139 16.33 -39.94 41.55
C TYR A 139 17.09 -38.83 42.26
N LYS A 140 16.67 -38.47 43.48
CA LYS A 140 17.41 -37.54 44.36
C LYS A 140 17.88 -38.25 45.62
N ASN A 141 18.98 -37.78 46.21
CA ASN A 141 19.44 -38.30 47.49
C ASN A 141 18.39 -38.04 48.58
N ALA A 142 18.11 -39.04 49.41
CA ALA A 142 17.13 -38.97 50.49
C ALA A 142 17.49 -37.92 51.56
N LYS A 143 18.79 -37.64 51.73
CA LYS A 143 19.31 -36.73 52.76
C LYS A 143 20.16 -35.62 52.15
N ARG A 144 20.10 -34.44 52.75
CA ARG A 144 20.88 -33.24 52.36
C ARG A 144 22.32 -33.40 52.86
N GLY A 145 23.31 -33.36 51.97
CA GLY A 145 24.75 -33.44 52.30
C GLY A 145 25.53 -34.44 51.46
N ARG A 146 26.87 -34.40 51.54
CA ARG A 146 27.77 -35.34 50.85
C ARG A 146 27.73 -36.70 51.56
N THR A 147 27.48 -37.78 50.83
CA THR A 147 27.45 -39.14 51.38
C THR A 147 28.82 -39.47 52.01
N PRO A 148 28.85 -40.05 53.24
CA PRO A 148 30.09 -40.48 53.87
C PRO A 148 30.87 -41.47 52.98
N LYS A 149 32.20 -41.38 52.99
CA LYS A 149 33.09 -42.23 52.18
C LYS A 149 32.83 -43.71 52.55
N GLY A 150 32.33 -44.50 51.59
CA GLY A 150 32.07 -45.95 51.77
C GLY A 150 30.60 -46.36 51.98
N LYS A 151 29.61 -45.44 51.90
CA LYS A 151 28.18 -45.80 51.87
C LYS A 151 27.53 -45.40 50.55
N GLU A 152 26.68 -46.26 50.01
CA GLU A 152 25.85 -45.91 48.85
C GLU A 152 24.75 -44.93 49.25
N PRO A 153 24.48 -43.88 48.44
CA PRO A 153 23.42 -42.93 48.73
C PRO A 153 22.04 -43.57 48.55
N GLU A 154 21.21 -43.48 49.58
CA GLU A 154 19.78 -43.80 49.49
C GLU A 154 19.11 -42.80 48.54
N LYS A 155 18.55 -43.29 47.44
CA LYS A 155 17.92 -42.49 46.37
C LYS A 155 16.41 -42.63 46.43
N VAL A 156 15.70 -41.50 46.40
CA VAL A 156 14.23 -41.44 46.34
C VAL A 156 13.81 -41.10 44.92
N ALA A 157 12.87 -41.88 44.37
CA ALA A 157 12.23 -41.60 43.09
C ALA A 157 11.34 -40.34 43.20
N VAL A 158 11.52 -39.41 42.29
CA VAL A 158 10.75 -38.18 42.14
C VAL A 158 10.27 -38.12 40.71
N ALA A 159 8.96 -38.25 40.52
CA ALA A 159 8.32 -37.98 39.24
C ALA A 159 8.46 -36.49 38.93
N LYS A 160 8.96 -36.18 37.73
CA LYS A 160 9.10 -34.83 37.23
C LYS A 160 8.37 -34.74 35.90
N ASP A 161 7.44 -33.80 35.80
CA ASP A 161 6.72 -33.55 34.56
C ASP A 161 7.70 -33.28 33.41
N HIS A 162 7.36 -33.82 32.25
CA HIS A 162 8.12 -33.63 31.02
C HIS A 162 7.14 -33.37 29.89
N PHE A 163 7.08 -32.12 29.46
CA PHE A 163 6.15 -31.67 28.45
C PHE A 163 6.74 -31.75 27.05
N SER A 164 5.92 -32.14 26.09
CA SER A 164 6.16 -31.98 24.64
C SER A 164 4.99 -31.21 24.01
N VAL A 165 5.24 -30.56 22.88
CA VAL A 165 4.22 -29.77 22.16
C VAL A 165 4.12 -30.31 20.74
N GLU A 166 2.94 -30.76 20.37
CA GLU A 166 2.61 -31.18 19.02
C GLU A 166 1.87 -30.05 18.29
N LEU A 167 2.42 -29.60 17.17
CA LEU A 167 1.81 -28.56 16.33
C LEU A 167 1.09 -29.21 15.15
N VAL A 168 -0.21 -28.94 15.01
CA VAL A 168 -1.08 -29.45 13.95
C VAL A 168 -1.45 -28.32 13.01
N PHE A 169 -1.13 -28.48 11.72
CA PHE A 169 -1.47 -27.52 10.68
C PHE A 169 -2.85 -27.83 10.09
N ASN A 170 -3.71 -26.81 10.01
CA ASN A 170 -5.01 -26.90 9.37
C ASN A 170 -4.89 -26.52 7.89
N GLU A 171 -4.68 -27.54 7.05
CA GLU A 171 -4.54 -27.36 5.59
C GLU A 171 -5.80 -26.73 4.97
N THR A 172 -6.98 -27.17 5.40
CA THR A 172 -8.27 -26.65 4.88
C THR A 172 -8.43 -25.16 5.17
N ALA A 173 -8.15 -24.71 6.40
CA ALA A 173 -8.23 -23.29 6.75
C ALA A 173 -7.21 -22.45 5.95
N PHE A 174 -6.05 -23.02 5.65
CA PHE A 174 -5.05 -22.36 4.82
C PHE A 174 -5.48 -22.26 3.36
N GLU A 175 -6.02 -23.32 2.78
CA GLU A 175 -6.56 -23.34 1.42
C GLU A 175 -7.73 -22.36 1.27
N ASP A 176 -8.64 -22.32 2.24
CA ASP A 176 -9.74 -21.34 2.27
C ASP A 176 -9.24 -19.90 2.34
N ALA A 177 -8.24 -19.63 3.18
CA ALA A 177 -7.62 -18.31 3.27
C ALA A 177 -6.89 -17.93 1.98
N LEU A 178 -6.22 -18.89 1.33
CA LEU A 178 -5.58 -18.70 0.02
C LEU A 178 -6.59 -18.48 -1.10
N TYR A 179 -7.72 -19.19 -1.10
CA TYR A 179 -8.79 -19.00 -2.08
C TYR A 179 -9.33 -17.57 -2.02
N ARG A 180 -9.52 -17.05 -0.81
CA ARG A 180 -9.93 -15.65 -0.56
C ARG A 180 -8.83 -14.64 -0.92
N CYS A 181 -7.57 -15.07 -1.08
CA CYS A 181 -6.48 -14.15 -1.43
C CYS A 181 -6.69 -13.60 -2.85
N GLY A 182 -6.30 -12.34 -3.05
CA GLY A 182 -6.45 -11.68 -4.34
C GLY A 182 -7.83 -11.09 -4.59
N TYR A 183 -8.88 -11.59 -3.94
CA TYR A 183 -10.19 -10.94 -3.96
C TYR A 183 -10.22 -9.70 -3.07
N TYR A 184 -10.84 -8.64 -3.57
CA TYR A 184 -11.10 -7.42 -2.82
C TYR A 184 -12.44 -6.79 -3.26
N PRO A 185 -13.27 -6.37 -2.29
CA PRO A 185 -14.55 -5.71 -2.57
C PRO A 185 -14.38 -4.19 -2.77
N LEU A 186 -15.08 -3.67 -3.77
CA LEU A 186 -15.33 -2.25 -4.00
C LEU A 186 -16.82 -1.98 -3.81
N ILE A 187 -17.17 -0.84 -3.20
CA ILE A 187 -18.55 -0.40 -3.00
C ILE A 187 -18.80 0.83 -3.86
N THR A 188 -19.95 0.86 -4.54
CA THR A 188 -20.39 2.01 -5.33
C THR A 188 -21.91 2.19 -5.27
N ASN A 189 -22.36 3.44 -5.39
CA ASN A 189 -23.77 3.79 -5.59
C ASN A 189 -24.15 4.03 -7.06
N LYS A 190 -23.20 3.89 -8.00
CA LYS A 190 -23.45 4.10 -9.42
C LYS A 190 -24.14 2.87 -10.01
N PRO A 191 -25.19 2.99 -10.85
CA PRO A 191 -25.89 1.84 -11.41
C PRO A 191 -25.01 1.07 -12.42
N GLN A 192 -25.33 -0.21 -12.65
CA GLN A 192 -24.54 -1.08 -13.54
C GLN A 192 -24.45 -0.55 -14.97
N LYS A 193 -25.51 0.10 -15.46
CA LYS A 193 -25.55 0.73 -16.79
C LYS A 193 -24.48 1.81 -16.97
N ASP A 194 -24.13 2.52 -15.91
CA ASP A 194 -23.21 3.66 -15.98
C ASP A 194 -21.81 3.33 -15.43
N LEU A 195 -21.65 2.14 -14.83
CA LEU A 195 -20.38 1.66 -14.30
C LEU A 195 -20.37 0.13 -14.29
N SER A 196 -19.77 -0.44 -15.33
CA SER A 196 -19.48 -1.86 -15.45
C SER A 196 -18.38 -2.31 -14.46
N ILE A 197 -18.26 -3.62 -14.26
CA ILE A 197 -17.21 -4.22 -13.41
C ILE A 197 -15.81 -3.86 -13.93
N GLU A 198 -15.61 -3.86 -15.25
CA GLU A 198 -14.34 -3.49 -15.87
C GLU A 198 -14.01 -2.01 -15.63
N GLU A 199 -14.97 -1.11 -15.83
CA GLU A 199 -14.79 0.32 -15.56
C GLU A 199 -14.53 0.59 -14.07
N ALA A 200 -15.20 -0.13 -13.17
CA ALA A 200 -14.95 -0.07 -11.74
C ALA A 200 -13.52 -0.52 -11.39
N MET A 201 -13.05 -1.62 -11.97
CA MET A 201 -11.67 -2.10 -11.82
C MET A 201 -10.67 -1.04 -12.31
N MET A 202 -10.92 -0.46 -13.49
CA MET A 202 -10.05 0.55 -14.08
C MET A 202 -10.08 1.86 -13.29
N ALA A 203 -11.23 2.29 -12.79
CA ALA A 203 -11.36 3.45 -11.91
C ALA A 203 -10.52 3.27 -10.65
N HIS A 204 -10.66 2.13 -9.96
CA HIS A 204 -9.87 1.83 -8.76
C HIS A 204 -8.37 1.72 -9.06
N LYS A 205 -7.95 1.00 -10.11
CA LYS A 205 -6.53 0.90 -10.50
C LYS A 205 -5.93 2.27 -10.85
N ASN A 206 -6.73 3.20 -11.36
CA ASN A 206 -6.29 4.56 -11.66
C ASN A 206 -6.25 5.50 -10.44
N GLN A 207 -6.88 5.17 -9.30
CA GLN A 207 -6.83 6.00 -8.08
C GLN A 207 -5.41 6.21 -7.55
N TYR A 208 -4.50 5.26 -7.81
CA TYR A 208 -3.08 5.41 -7.49
C TYR A 208 -2.44 6.68 -8.09
N LYS A 209 -2.95 7.16 -9.24
CA LYS A 209 -2.44 8.38 -9.87
C LYS A 209 -2.67 9.61 -8.97
N SER A 210 -3.86 9.75 -8.37
CA SER A 210 -4.15 10.83 -7.43
C SER A 210 -3.35 10.73 -6.14
N GLU A 211 -3.15 9.52 -5.60
CA GLU A 211 -2.30 9.31 -4.42
C GLU A 211 -0.85 9.69 -4.69
N HIS A 212 -0.35 9.35 -5.88
CA HIS A 212 0.99 9.74 -6.30
C HIS A 212 1.18 11.25 -6.38
N THR A 213 0.20 11.96 -6.93
CA THR A 213 0.21 13.43 -6.99
C THR A 213 0.19 14.03 -5.59
N ASN A 214 -0.67 13.54 -4.70
CA ASN A 214 -0.70 13.98 -3.29
C ASN A 214 0.61 13.67 -2.55
N ARG A 215 1.26 12.55 -2.84
CA ARG A 215 2.56 12.24 -2.26
C ARG A 215 3.65 13.19 -2.76
N ARG A 216 3.66 13.51 -4.05
CA ARG A 216 4.59 14.50 -4.63
C ARG A 216 4.43 15.86 -3.95
N ALA A 217 3.19 16.28 -3.69
CA ALA A 217 2.86 17.47 -2.90
C ALA A 217 3.62 17.48 -1.56
N LYS A 218 3.55 16.38 -0.82
CA LYS A 218 4.17 16.28 0.51
C LYS A 218 5.70 16.20 0.49
N SER A 219 6.30 15.61 -0.56
CA SER A 219 7.75 15.38 -0.61
C SER A 219 8.53 16.42 -1.41
N SER A 220 8.23 16.54 -2.71
CA SER A 220 9.08 17.27 -3.65
C SER A 220 8.79 18.76 -3.64
N TYR A 221 7.58 19.14 -3.26
CA TYR A 221 7.19 20.53 -3.07
C TYR A 221 7.36 21.01 -1.61
N SER A 222 7.93 20.17 -0.72
CA SER A 222 8.24 20.47 0.68
C SER A 222 7.10 21.17 1.44
N LEU A 223 5.88 20.66 1.31
CA LEU A 223 4.66 21.32 1.80
C LEU A 223 4.38 21.20 3.32
N GLU A 224 5.31 20.69 4.16
CA GLU A 224 5.11 20.61 5.62
C GLU A 224 6.29 21.17 6.44
N PRO A 225 6.04 21.87 7.58
CA PRO A 225 4.76 22.35 8.12
C PRO A 225 4.54 23.86 7.86
N ILE A 226 3.30 24.23 7.55
CA ILE A 226 2.89 25.62 7.43
C ILE A 226 2.22 26.01 8.74
N TYR A 227 2.86 26.89 9.49
CA TYR A 227 2.36 27.38 10.78
C TYR A 227 1.20 28.36 10.58
N LEU A 228 0.05 27.83 10.15
CA LEU A 228 -1.21 28.56 10.09
C LEU A 228 -1.98 28.34 11.38
N GLN A 229 -2.48 29.43 11.96
CA GLN A 229 -3.10 29.39 13.30
C GLN A 229 -4.61 29.14 13.27
N THR A 230 -5.29 29.29 12.14
CA THR A 230 -6.75 29.13 12.05
C THR A 230 -7.15 28.09 11.00
N PRO A 231 -8.24 27.31 11.25
CA PRO A 231 -8.75 26.32 10.31
C PRO A 231 -9.04 26.90 8.91
N GLU A 232 -9.60 28.10 8.83
CA GLU A 232 -10.01 28.72 7.56
C GLU A 232 -8.80 29.03 6.67
N ARG A 233 -7.68 29.45 7.28
CA ARG A 233 -6.44 29.69 6.55
C ARG A 233 -5.83 28.39 6.04
N ILE A 234 -5.94 27.32 6.84
CA ILE A 234 -5.50 25.97 6.43
C ILE A 234 -6.32 25.51 5.24
N GLU A 235 -7.64 25.65 5.29
CA GLU A 235 -8.54 25.29 4.18
C GLU A 235 -8.25 26.07 2.89
N ALA A 236 -8.13 27.40 2.99
CA ALA A 236 -7.83 28.26 1.85
C ALA A 236 -6.49 27.89 1.20
N LEU A 237 -5.47 27.62 2.01
CA LEU A 237 -4.16 27.22 1.50
C LEU A 237 -4.18 25.83 0.86
N LEU A 238 -4.89 24.87 1.46
CA LEU A 238 -5.11 23.55 0.87
C LEU A 238 -5.84 23.64 -0.48
N LEU A 239 -6.78 24.59 -0.64
CA LEU A 239 -7.42 24.86 -1.92
C LEU A 239 -6.42 25.37 -2.96
N LEU A 240 -5.63 26.40 -2.63
CA LEU A 240 -4.59 26.92 -3.52
C LEU A 240 -3.59 25.84 -3.92
N PHE A 241 -3.22 24.94 -3.01
CA PHE A 241 -2.37 23.80 -3.34
C PHE A 241 -3.01 22.81 -4.29
N LYS A 242 -4.29 22.50 -4.13
CA LYS A 242 -5.01 21.66 -5.10
C LYS A 242 -4.99 22.29 -6.50
N VAL A 243 -5.17 23.60 -6.60
CA VAL A 243 -5.07 24.34 -7.86
C VAL A 243 -3.66 24.24 -8.45
N ALA A 244 -2.61 24.49 -7.66
CA ALA A 244 -1.23 24.37 -8.12
C ALA A 244 -0.89 22.95 -8.60
N LEU A 245 -1.30 21.91 -7.84
CA LEU A 245 -1.13 20.51 -8.23
C LEU A 245 -1.89 20.18 -9.52
N GLN A 246 -3.06 20.76 -9.73
CA GLN A 246 -3.81 20.60 -10.97
C GLN A 246 -3.03 21.17 -12.16
N VAL A 247 -2.43 22.36 -12.03
CA VAL A 247 -1.57 22.94 -13.07
C VAL A 247 -0.39 22.01 -13.39
N ILE A 248 0.28 21.47 -12.36
CA ILE A 248 1.37 20.51 -12.51
C ILE A 248 0.94 19.28 -13.31
N VAL A 249 -0.21 18.70 -12.97
CA VAL A 249 -0.77 17.53 -13.65
C VAL A 249 -1.15 17.85 -15.10
N LEU A 250 -1.67 19.05 -15.37
CA LEU A 250 -2.02 19.48 -16.72
C LEU A 250 -0.77 19.63 -17.61
N ILE A 251 0.30 20.26 -17.10
CA ILE A 251 1.59 20.35 -17.81
C ILE A 251 2.12 18.95 -18.13
N GLU A 252 2.13 18.04 -17.15
CA GLU A 252 2.58 16.66 -17.32
C GLU A 252 1.75 15.90 -18.36
N ARG A 253 0.43 16.12 -18.35
CA ARG A 253 -0.51 15.50 -19.28
C ARG A 253 -0.25 15.97 -20.71
N THR A 254 -0.10 17.28 -20.93
CA THR A 254 0.19 17.86 -22.25
C THR A 254 1.52 17.34 -22.78
N ALA A 255 2.58 17.39 -21.97
CA ALA A 255 3.90 16.88 -22.34
C ALA A 255 3.85 15.40 -22.78
N ARG A 256 3.22 14.53 -21.99
CA ARG A 256 3.14 13.09 -22.30
C ARG A 256 2.26 12.78 -23.50
N LYS A 257 1.16 13.52 -23.67
CA LYS A 257 0.30 13.39 -24.85
C LYS A 257 1.12 13.69 -26.11
N ASN A 258 1.79 14.83 -26.16
CA ASN A 258 2.53 15.28 -27.34
C ASN A 258 3.75 14.41 -27.64
N VAL A 259 4.44 13.91 -26.60
CA VAL A 259 5.50 12.90 -26.73
C VAL A 259 4.99 11.59 -27.34
N THR A 260 3.78 11.16 -26.95
CA THR A 260 3.14 9.95 -27.50
C THR A 260 2.74 10.16 -28.95
N GLU A 261 2.10 11.29 -29.27
CA GLU A 261 1.63 11.63 -30.61
C GLU A 261 2.78 11.78 -31.62
N ARG A 262 3.88 12.42 -31.22
CA ARG A 262 5.08 12.55 -32.05
C ARG A 262 5.96 11.29 -32.07
N ASN A 263 5.61 10.26 -31.30
CA ASN A 263 6.36 9.01 -31.10
C ASN A 263 7.87 9.20 -30.84
N ARG A 264 8.23 10.27 -30.14
CA ARG A 264 9.60 10.62 -29.76
C ARG A 264 9.60 11.28 -28.39
N GLY A 265 10.37 10.74 -27.45
CA GLY A 265 10.62 11.31 -26.13
C GLY A 265 11.51 12.54 -26.16
N LEU A 266 11.94 12.98 -24.99
CA LEU A 266 12.97 14.00 -24.85
C LEU A 266 14.34 13.33 -24.74
N ASP A 267 15.26 13.75 -25.60
CA ASP A 267 16.65 13.32 -25.53
C ASP A 267 17.41 14.19 -24.53
N GLU A 268 18.38 13.61 -23.82
CA GLU A 268 19.23 14.32 -22.84
C GLU A 268 18.49 14.95 -21.64
N PHE A 269 17.17 14.80 -21.55
CA PHE A 269 16.34 15.27 -20.44
C PHE A 269 16.66 14.63 -19.09
N MET A 270 17.31 13.47 -19.09
CA MET A 270 17.85 12.85 -17.88
C MET A 270 19.27 12.35 -18.16
N PRO A 271 20.18 12.42 -17.17
CA PRO A 271 21.55 11.94 -17.34
C PRO A 271 21.59 10.52 -17.88
N ASN A 272 22.32 10.31 -18.98
CA ASN A 272 22.51 9.03 -19.65
C ASN A 272 21.21 8.35 -20.14
N ARG A 273 20.15 9.12 -20.41
CA ARG A 273 18.91 8.58 -20.99
C ARG A 273 18.57 9.28 -22.30
N LYS A 274 18.34 8.47 -23.33
CA LYS A 274 17.74 8.90 -24.60
C LYS A 274 16.26 8.52 -24.59
N ASP A 275 15.45 9.22 -25.37
CA ASP A 275 14.01 8.93 -25.54
C ASP A 275 13.22 8.86 -24.22
N VAL A 276 13.29 9.90 -23.38
CA VAL A 276 12.50 9.95 -22.15
C VAL A 276 11.02 10.21 -22.48
N ARG A 277 10.19 9.16 -22.41
CA ARG A 277 8.76 9.22 -22.80
C ARG A 277 7.78 9.63 -21.70
N ASN A 278 8.22 9.61 -20.44
CA ASN A 278 7.39 9.93 -19.28
C ASN A 278 7.97 11.12 -18.49
N PRO A 279 8.10 12.31 -19.11
CA PRO A 279 8.60 13.47 -18.40
C PRO A 279 7.68 13.83 -17.22
N LYS A 280 8.24 14.49 -16.22
CA LYS A 280 7.52 15.03 -15.07
C LYS A 280 7.69 16.55 -15.04
N THR A 281 6.63 17.25 -14.67
CA THR A 281 6.61 18.72 -14.65
C THR A 281 7.74 19.33 -13.84
N GLU A 282 8.12 18.78 -12.68
CA GLU A 282 9.22 19.35 -11.87
C GLU A 282 10.54 19.35 -12.63
N TYR A 283 10.82 18.28 -13.38
CA TYR A 283 12.04 18.20 -14.18
C TYR A 283 11.94 19.08 -15.43
N LEU A 284 10.77 19.13 -16.08
CA LEU A 284 10.55 20.02 -17.22
C LEU A 284 10.80 21.49 -16.84
N LEU A 285 10.26 21.94 -15.71
CA LEU A 285 10.45 23.30 -15.22
C LEU A 285 11.89 23.56 -14.76
N ARG A 286 12.54 22.56 -14.16
CA ARG A 286 13.93 22.68 -13.71
C ARG A 286 14.92 22.93 -14.85
N GLU A 287 14.64 22.45 -16.05
CA GLU A 287 15.49 22.77 -17.22
C GLU A 287 15.51 24.27 -17.55
N PHE A 288 14.57 25.06 -17.02
CA PHE A 288 14.50 26.51 -17.18
C PHE A 288 15.01 27.29 -15.96
N GLU A 289 15.49 26.62 -14.91
CA GLU A 289 15.91 27.23 -13.62
C GLU A 289 16.99 28.31 -13.79
N TYR A 290 17.89 28.13 -14.76
CA TYR A 290 19.02 29.04 -15.02
C TYR A 290 18.81 29.96 -16.21
N ILE A 291 17.59 30.06 -16.74
CA ILE A 291 17.24 31.09 -17.73
C ILE A 291 17.04 32.39 -16.97
N VAL A 292 17.84 33.39 -17.30
CA VAL A 292 17.83 34.69 -16.66
C VAL A 292 17.51 35.79 -17.67
N LYS A 293 16.81 36.80 -17.21
CA LYS A 293 16.76 38.12 -17.84
C LYS A 293 17.48 39.12 -16.95
N GLY A 294 18.24 40.03 -17.54
CA GLY A 294 18.99 41.03 -16.79
C GLY A 294 19.14 42.32 -17.57
N GLU A 295 19.45 43.40 -16.85
CA GLU A 295 19.84 44.68 -17.41
C GLU A 295 21.24 45.03 -16.91
N MET A 296 22.07 45.58 -17.80
CA MET A 296 23.41 46.05 -17.49
C MET A 296 23.56 47.49 -17.97
N VAL A 297 24.05 48.35 -17.09
CA VAL A 297 24.39 49.74 -17.44
C VAL A 297 25.86 49.77 -17.85
N LEU A 298 26.14 50.17 -19.08
CA LEU A 298 27.51 50.31 -19.57
C LEU A 298 28.09 51.70 -19.22
N LEU A 299 29.40 51.87 -19.43
CA LEU A 299 30.14 53.10 -19.14
C LEU A 299 29.65 54.33 -19.91
N ASP A 300 28.86 54.12 -20.97
CA ASP A 300 28.18 55.14 -21.76
C ASP A 300 26.88 55.66 -21.10
N GLY A 301 26.50 55.11 -19.95
CA GLY A 301 25.26 55.44 -19.24
C GLY A 301 24.00 54.82 -19.85
N GLN A 302 24.13 53.99 -20.89
CA GLN A 302 23.00 53.30 -21.51
C GLN A 302 22.74 51.94 -20.83
N SER A 303 21.46 51.61 -20.64
CA SER A 303 21.02 50.30 -20.13
C SER A 303 20.81 49.34 -21.29
N TYR A 304 21.43 48.17 -21.21
CA TYR A 304 21.29 47.09 -22.17
C TYR A 304 20.70 45.89 -21.46
N GLY A 305 19.58 45.37 -21.94
CA GLY A 305 19.02 44.14 -21.41
C GLY A 305 19.51 42.91 -22.17
N PHE A 306 19.43 41.74 -21.53
CA PHE A 306 19.72 40.45 -22.15
C PHE A 306 18.79 39.36 -21.60
N VAL A 307 18.62 38.30 -22.41
CA VAL A 307 17.90 37.07 -22.03
C VAL A 307 18.76 35.87 -22.40
N SER A 308 18.80 34.85 -21.54
CA SER A 308 19.51 33.61 -21.84
C SER A 308 19.00 32.94 -23.12
N LYS A 309 19.92 32.53 -24.00
CA LYS A 309 19.58 31.76 -25.20
C LYS A 309 19.12 30.35 -24.84
N LEU A 310 17.98 29.94 -25.37
CA LEU A 310 17.47 28.59 -25.19
C LEU A 310 18.32 27.55 -25.93
N ASN A 311 18.67 26.47 -25.24
CA ASN A 311 19.30 25.27 -25.82
C ASN A 311 18.28 24.37 -26.54
N ASP A 312 18.77 23.34 -27.24
CA ASP A 312 17.91 22.47 -28.07
C ASP A 312 16.89 21.69 -27.22
N LEU A 313 17.29 21.23 -26.03
CA LEU A 313 16.41 20.54 -25.08
C LEU A 313 15.28 21.46 -24.60
N GLN A 314 15.58 22.70 -24.20
CA GLN A 314 14.61 23.68 -23.75
C GLN A 314 13.61 24.01 -24.87
N ARG A 315 14.07 24.18 -26.10
CA ARG A 315 13.18 24.38 -27.27
C ARG A 315 12.30 23.16 -27.53
N ASP A 316 12.85 21.95 -27.39
CA ASP A 316 12.08 20.70 -27.51
C ASP A 316 11.01 20.59 -26.40
N ILE A 317 11.35 21.02 -25.18
CA ILE A 317 10.41 21.12 -24.06
C ILE A 317 9.29 22.12 -24.36
N LEU A 318 9.61 23.32 -24.85
CA LEU A 318 8.58 24.31 -25.22
C LEU A 318 7.64 23.77 -26.31
N SER A 319 8.19 23.06 -27.30
CA SER A 319 7.40 22.43 -28.36
C SER A 319 6.41 21.40 -27.82
N ILE A 320 6.82 20.50 -26.90
CA ILE A 320 5.87 19.53 -26.31
C ILE A 320 4.88 20.17 -25.34
N LEU A 321 5.21 21.33 -24.77
CA LEU A 321 4.33 22.08 -23.88
C LEU A 321 3.39 23.04 -24.62
N GLU A 322 3.52 23.15 -25.95
CA GLU A 322 2.77 24.09 -26.79
C GLU A 322 2.99 25.55 -26.35
N VAL A 323 4.18 25.86 -25.85
CA VAL A 323 4.58 27.21 -25.44
C VAL A 323 5.37 27.86 -26.58
N PRO A 324 4.96 29.03 -27.10
CA PRO A 324 5.71 29.75 -28.12
C PRO A 324 7.13 30.11 -27.62
N GLN A 325 8.15 29.92 -28.47
CA GLN A 325 9.54 30.25 -28.09
C GLN A 325 9.74 31.75 -27.91
N GLU A 326 8.88 32.55 -28.54
CA GLU A 326 8.78 33.99 -28.46
C GLU A 326 8.64 34.46 -27.01
N CYS A 327 8.04 33.65 -26.13
CA CYS A 327 7.91 33.96 -24.71
C CYS A 327 9.27 34.15 -23.98
N TYR A 328 10.36 33.70 -24.59
CA TYR A 328 11.73 33.77 -24.05
C TYR A 328 12.64 34.69 -24.88
N THR A 329 12.08 35.55 -25.73
CA THR A 329 12.89 36.53 -26.49
C THR A 329 13.00 37.85 -25.76
N TYR A 330 13.99 38.65 -26.18
CA TYR A 330 14.20 39.98 -25.64
C TYR A 330 13.00 40.88 -25.90
N GLU A 331 12.47 40.86 -27.13
CA GLU A 331 11.33 41.68 -27.53
C GLU A 331 10.12 41.39 -26.64
N HIS A 332 9.80 40.12 -26.40
CA HIS A 332 8.64 39.78 -25.58
C HIS A 332 8.82 40.12 -24.09
N LEU A 333 10.04 40.06 -23.56
CA LEU A 333 10.29 40.22 -22.12
C LEU A 333 10.61 41.66 -21.68
N PHE A 334 11.05 42.50 -22.61
CA PHE A 334 11.42 43.90 -22.36
C PHE A 334 10.53 44.90 -23.11
N ASP A 335 9.93 44.54 -24.25
CA ASP A 335 9.11 45.43 -25.07
C ASP A 335 7.62 45.10 -24.94
N THR A 336 7.14 45.03 -23.69
CA THR A 336 5.70 44.85 -23.40
C THR A 336 4.98 46.19 -23.48
N SER A 337 4.79 46.65 -24.72
CA SER A 337 3.78 47.67 -25.08
C SER A 337 2.42 47.03 -25.34
#